data_AF-A0A9W8RLC6-F1
#
_entry.id   AF-A0A9W8RLC6-F1
#
_cell.length_a   1.000
_cell.length_b   1.000
_cell.length_c   1.000
_cell.angle_alpha   90.00
_cell.angle_beta   90.00
_cell.angle_gamma   90.00
#
_symmetry.space_group_name_H-M   'P 1'
#
loop_
_entity.id
_entity.type
_entity.pdbx_description
1 polymer ?
#
loop_
_entity_poly.entity_id
_entity_poly.type
_entity_poly.pdbx_seq_one_letter_code
_entity_poly.pdbx_strand_id
1 'polypeptide(L)'
;MTLKTLLLVTAMAVTGYAKNTAPTIEKNLNFIYSRGDFATVGGTSGNEFGHRTGLTITDADGKELYSESYPGGASPCANPNMELRITSSCWEGEFKFNCAANVMGVIQNCDVVPSGDGLLSWPGKVDSSTEFVGIAISQTDVCGGGFPTGGECGDGATFNIASHNP
;
A
#
# COMPACT_ATOMS: atom_id res chain seq x y z
N MET A 1 -12.79 68.87 -42.36
CA MET A 1 -12.63 68.81 -40.88
C MET A 1 -13.46 67.63 -40.39
N THR A 2 -13.02 66.39 -40.64
CA THR A 2 -12.29 65.49 -39.72
C THR A 2 -13.09 65.03 -38.48
N LEU A 3 -13.74 63.88 -38.69
CA LEU A 3 -14.09 62.76 -37.80
C LEU A 3 -13.50 62.82 -36.37
N LYS A 4 -14.37 62.76 -35.35
CA LYS A 4 -14.04 62.28 -34.01
C LYS A 4 -14.89 61.06 -33.70
N THR A 5 -14.41 59.89 -34.12
CA THR A 5 -14.91 58.59 -33.67
C THR A 5 -14.30 58.30 -32.31
N LEU A 6 -15.14 58.28 -31.26
CA LEU A 6 -14.77 57.84 -29.93
C LEU A 6 -14.75 56.30 -29.92
N LEU A 7 -13.58 55.68 -29.96
CA LEU A 7 -13.40 54.24 -29.77
C LEU A 7 -13.35 53.95 -28.26
N LEU A 8 -14.43 53.41 -27.70
CA LEU A 8 -14.37 52.72 -26.42
C LEU A 8 -13.66 51.38 -26.62
N VAL A 9 -12.44 51.26 -26.09
CA VAL A 9 -11.76 49.97 -25.95
C VAL A 9 -12.29 49.30 -24.69
N THR A 10 -13.23 48.37 -24.86
CA THR A 10 -13.61 47.44 -23.81
C THR A 10 -12.46 46.47 -23.57
N ALA A 11 -11.72 46.68 -22.48
CA ALA A 11 -10.80 45.68 -21.95
C ALA A 11 -11.63 44.47 -21.50
N MET A 12 -11.67 43.43 -22.33
CA MET A 12 -12.17 42.12 -21.91
C MET A 12 -11.18 41.59 -20.88
N ALA A 13 -11.60 41.58 -19.61
CA ALA A 13 -10.91 40.91 -18.54
C ALA A 13 -10.72 39.45 -18.97
N VAL A 14 -9.48 39.05 -19.18
CA VAL A 14 -9.09 37.65 -19.36
C VAL A 14 -9.42 36.97 -18.04
N THR A 15 -10.56 36.29 -17.99
CA THR A 15 -10.84 35.28 -16.97
C THR A 15 -9.72 34.25 -17.06
N GLY A 16 -8.76 34.36 -16.14
CA GLY A 16 -7.74 33.33 -15.94
C GLY A 16 -8.47 32.02 -15.73
N TYR A 17 -8.29 31.10 -16.68
CA TYR A 17 -8.69 29.72 -16.50
C TYR A 17 -8.02 29.22 -15.23
N ALA A 18 -8.83 28.97 -14.19
CA ALA A 18 -8.39 28.23 -13.03
C ALA A 18 -7.77 26.94 -13.58
N LYS A 19 -6.47 26.80 -13.34
CA LYS A 19 -5.70 25.60 -13.63
C LYS A 19 -6.45 24.46 -12.94
N ASN A 20 -7.07 23.57 -13.72
CA ASN A 20 -7.64 22.32 -13.22
C ASN A 20 -6.49 21.56 -12.55
N THR A 21 -6.30 21.78 -11.25
CA THR A 21 -5.58 20.85 -10.40
C THR A 21 -6.43 19.59 -10.42
N ALA A 22 -5.94 18.56 -11.12
CA ALA A 22 -6.45 17.21 -10.93
C ALA A 22 -6.54 16.97 -9.42
N PRO A 23 -7.63 16.37 -8.90
CA PRO A 23 -7.71 16.07 -7.48
C PRO A 23 -6.45 15.28 -7.11
N THR A 24 -5.62 15.86 -6.25
CA THR A 24 -4.60 15.11 -5.52
C THR A 24 -5.38 14.12 -4.70
N ILE A 25 -5.41 12.86 -5.14
CA ILE A 25 -5.98 11.80 -4.32
C ILE A 25 -5.00 11.62 -3.16
N GLU A 26 -5.29 12.28 -2.04
CA GLU A 26 -4.44 12.22 -0.85
C GLU A 26 -4.36 10.79 -0.38
N LYS A 27 -3.14 10.24 -0.43
CA LYS A 27 -2.82 8.96 0.18
C LYS A 27 -2.83 9.18 1.69
N ASN A 28 -3.86 8.68 2.34
CA ASN A 28 -4.14 8.93 3.74
C ASN A 28 -4.00 7.66 4.60
N LEU A 29 -3.85 6.49 3.96
CA LEU A 29 -3.46 5.24 4.61
C LEU A 29 -2.20 4.67 3.98
N ASN A 30 -1.45 3.91 4.77
CA ASN A 30 -0.32 3.13 4.31
C ASN A 30 -0.59 1.64 4.54
N PHE A 31 -0.14 0.80 3.61
CA PHE A 31 -0.11 -0.65 3.77
C PHE A 31 1.34 -1.11 3.85
N ILE A 32 1.62 -2.08 4.72
CA ILE A 32 2.94 -2.61 4.96
C ILE A 32 2.83 -4.13 5.09
N TYR A 33 3.39 -4.82 4.12
CA TYR A 33 3.70 -6.23 4.23
C TYR A 33 5.06 -6.41 4.86
N SER A 34 5.16 -7.34 5.80
CA SER A 34 6.43 -7.79 6.35
C SER A 34 6.60 -9.28 6.17
N ARG A 35 7.83 -9.69 5.90
CA ARG A 35 8.27 -11.07 5.94
C ARG A 35 9.68 -11.12 6.50
N GLY A 36 9.91 -12.05 7.42
CA GLY A 36 11.23 -12.29 7.98
C GLY A 36 11.48 -13.77 8.04
N ASP A 37 12.64 -14.22 7.57
CA ASP A 37 13.10 -15.60 7.63
C ASP A 37 14.44 -15.61 8.38
N PHE A 38 14.67 -16.58 9.27
CA PHE A 38 15.97 -16.78 9.91
C PHE A 38 16.37 -18.26 9.89
N ALA A 39 17.67 -18.49 9.81
CA ALA A 39 18.26 -19.81 9.90
C ALA A 39 19.56 -19.76 10.71
N THR A 40 19.80 -20.75 11.56
CA THR A 40 21.06 -20.92 12.30
C THR A 40 21.77 -22.20 11.88
N VAL A 41 23.11 -22.14 11.75
CA VAL A 41 23.95 -23.34 11.56
C VAL A 41 24.29 -23.93 12.93
N GLY A 42 23.26 -24.39 13.65
CA GLY A 42 23.40 -25.08 14.94
C GLY A 42 22.65 -24.44 16.10
N GLY A 43 21.69 -25.19 16.64
CA GLY A 43 20.95 -24.98 17.88
C GLY A 43 20.85 -26.28 18.69
N THR A 44 20.07 -26.27 19.77
CA THR A 44 20.09 -27.34 20.80
C THR A 44 19.75 -28.73 20.23
N SER A 45 19.06 -28.79 19.09
CA SER A 45 18.67 -30.02 18.39
C SER A 45 19.05 -30.07 16.89
N GLY A 46 19.96 -29.20 16.42
CA GLY A 46 20.31 -29.06 14.99
C GLY A 46 20.06 -27.65 14.46
N ASN A 47 20.02 -27.45 13.14
CA ASN A 47 19.71 -26.14 12.55
C ASN A 47 18.33 -25.66 12.99
N GLU A 48 18.22 -24.40 13.42
CA GLU A 48 16.94 -23.79 13.79
C GLU A 48 16.49 -22.84 12.66
N PHE A 49 15.18 -22.85 12.38
CA PHE A 49 14.56 -22.02 11.37
C PHE A 49 13.33 -21.33 11.96
N GLY A 50 13.06 -20.11 11.52
CA GLY A 50 11.78 -19.47 11.81
C GLY A 50 11.41 -18.44 10.78
N HIS A 51 10.12 -18.13 10.76
CA HIS A 51 9.48 -17.27 9.79
C HIS A 51 8.48 -16.34 10.49
N ARG A 52 8.44 -15.08 10.08
CA ARG A 52 7.45 -14.09 10.46
C ARG A 52 6.84 -13.50 9.19
N THR A 53 5.56 -13.22 9.22
CA THR A 53 4.86 -12.55 8.13
C THR A 53 3.68 -11.76 8.69
N GLY A 54 3.21 -10.76 7.95
CA GLY A 54 2.01 -10.02 8.33
C GLY A 54 1.68 -8.87 7.38
N LEU A 55 0.46 -8.36 7.55
CA LEU A 55 -0.03 -7.13 6.93
C LEU A 55 -0.38 -6.15 8.04
N THR A 56 0.17 -4.94 7.93
CA THR A 56 -0.17 -3.79 8.76
C THR A 56 -0.76 -2.68 7.89
N ILE A 57 -1.83 -2.04 8.37
CA ILE A 57 -2.38 -0.81 7.78
C ILE A 57 -2.25 0.30 8.82
N THR A 58 -1.70 1.44 8.40
CA THR A 58 -1.54 2.62 9.25
C THR A 58 -2.24 3.83 8.66
N ASP A 59 -2.51 4.83 9.48
CA ASP A 59 -2.81 6.17 9.00
C ASP A 59 -1.56 6.86 8.39
N ALA A 60 -1.73 8.11 7.98
CA ALA A 60 -0.67 8.95 7.42
C ALA A 60 0.45 9.29 8.42
N ASP A 61 0.15 9.28 9.72
CA ASP A 61 1.11 9.53 10.81
C ASP A 61 1.85 8.26 11.25
N GLY A 62 1.50 7.11 10.67
CA GLY A 62 2.09 5.80 10.98
C GLY A 62 1.47 5.11 12.19
N LYS A 63 0.32 5.58 12.69
CA LYS A 63 -0.44 4.89 13.73
C LYS A 63 -1.05 3.62 13.16
N GLU A 64 -0.84 2.51 13.84
CA GLU A 64 -1.43 1.23 13.47
C GLU A 64 -2.96 1.26 13.63
N LEU A 65 -3.66 0.92 12.55
CA LEU A 65 -5.12 0.76 12.53
C LEU A 65 -5.51 -0.72 12.39
N TYR A 66 -4.65 -1.52 11.78
CA TYR A 66 -4.82 -2.95 11.59
C TYR A 66 -3.46 -3.64 11.56
N SER A 67 -3.34 -4.81 12.17
CA SER A 67 -2.13 -5.63 12.13
C SER A 67 -2.46 -7.09 12.40
N GLU A 68 -2.18 -7.94 11.43
CA GLU A 68 -2.35 -9.39 11.58
C GLU A 68 -1.22 -10.14 10.89
N SER A 69 -0.71 -11.19 11.55
CA SER A 69 0.34 -12.04 10.99
C SER A 69 -0.17 -12.94 9.88
N TYR A 70 -1.41 -13.42 10.00
CA TYR A 70 -2.07 -14.31 9.04
C TYR A 70 -3.46 -13.79 8.66
N PRO A 71 -3.56 -12.60 8.03
CA PRO A 71 -4.82 -12.05 7.54
C PRO A 71 -5.64 -13.10 6.79
N GLY A 72 -6.84 -13.42 7.29
CA GLY A 72 -7.73 -14.40 6.68
C GLY A 72 -7.21 -15.85 6.75
N GLY A 73 -6.30 -16.14 7.67
CA GLY A 73 -5.73 -17.47 7.92
C GLY A 73 -4.54 -17.86 7.02
N ALA A 74 -4.02 -16.93 6.22
CA ALA A 74 -2.93 -17.19 5.28
C ALA A 74 -1.79 -16.17 5.41
N SER A 75 -0.57 -16.58 5.03
CA SER A 75 0.56 -15.65 4.92
C SER A 75 0.34 -14.72 3.73
N PRO A 76 0.33 -13.39 3.93
CA PRO A 76 -0.01 -12.43 2.89
C PRO A 76 0.95 -12.44 1.69
N CYS A 77 2.19 -12.89 1.89
CA CYS A 77 3.26 -12.88 0.87
C CYS A 77 3.88 -14.29 0.73
N ALA A 78 3.05 -15.32 0.58
CA ALA A 78 3.49 -16.71 0.50
C ALA A 78 3.94 -17.15 -0.90
N ASN A 79 3.30 -16.64 -1.95
CA ASN A 79 3.48 -17.06 -3.33
C ASN A 79 3.33 -15.85 -4.29
N PRO A 80 3.56 -16.01 -5.61
CA PRO A 80 3.52 -14.90 -6.56
C PRO A 80 2.14 -14.26 -6.79
N ASN A 81 1.05 -14.91 -6.35
CA ASN A 81 -0.33 -14.55 -6.69
C ASN A 81 -1.19 -14.23 -5.45
N MET A 82 -0.58 -14.03 -4.28
CA MET A 82 -1.35 -13.74 -3.07
C MET A 82 -2.13 -12.43 -3.23
N GLU A 83 -3.44 -12.55 -3.09
CA GLU A 83 -4.40 -11.45 -3.08
C GLU A 83 -5.24 -11.56 -1.80
N LEU A 84 -5.30 -10.48 -1.03
CA LEU A 84 -6.20 -10.30 0.10
C LEU A 84 -7.28 -9.31 -0.27
N ARG A 85 -8.53 -9.65 0.01
CA ARG A 85 -9.66 -8.77 -0.22
C ARG A 85 -10.17 -8.21 1.09
N ILE A 86 -10.08 -6.89 1.23
CA ILE A 86 -10.38 -6.19 2.48
C ILE A 86 -11.46 -5.15 2.24
N THR A 87 -12.51 -5.26 3.04
CA THR A 87 -13.49 -4.19 3.22
C THR A 87 -13.23 -3.51 4.56
N SER A 88 -13.49 -2.22 4.65
CA SER A 88 -13.32 -1.47 5.89
C SER A 88 -14.39 -0.42 6.04
N SER A 89 -14.64 0.02 7.26
CA SER A 89 -15.43 1.23 7.51
C SER A 89 -14.74 2.52 7.01
N CYS A 90 -13.47 2.46 6.62
CA CYS A 90 -12.70 3.63 6.17
C CYS A 90 -12.74 3.92 4.68
N TRP A 91 -13.31 3.02 3.87
CA TRP A 91 -13.49 3.20 2.43
C TRP A 91 -14.79 2.55 1.98
N GLU A 92 -15.31 2.96 0.83
CA GLU A 92 -16.40 2.26 0.18
C GLU A 92 -15.87 1.13 -0.70
N GLY A 93 -16.61 0.02 -0.71
CA GLY A 93 -16.27 -1.16 -1.52
C GLY A 93 -15.15 -2.01 -0.94
N GLU A 94 -14.52 -2.78 -1.81
CA GLU A 94 -13.46 -3.73 -1.47
C GLU A 94 -12.15 -3.27 -2.11
N PHE A 95 -11.05 -3.38 -1.38
CA PHE A 95 -9.70 -3.24 -1.92
C PHE A 95 -9.03 -4.60 -1.95
N LYS A 96 -8.28 -4.84 -3.02
CA LYS A 96 -7.38 -5.96 -3.20
C LYS A 96 -5.98 -5.52 -2.80
N PHE A 97 -5.41 -6.20 -1.83
CA PHE A 97 -4.05 -6.03 -1.40
C PHE A 97 -3.27 -7.22 -1.95
N ASN A 98 -2.34 -6.95 -2.87
CA ASN A 98 -1.52 -7.97 -3.53
C ASN A 98 -0.12 -7.97 -2.92
N CYS A 99 0.46 -9.15 -2.76
CA CYS A 99 1.87 -9.29 -2.43
C CYS A 99 2.47 -10.50 -3.14
N ALA A 100 3.34 -10.24 -4.13
CA ALA A 100 4.01 -11.32 -4.83
C ALA A 100 5.36 -11.61 -4.16
N ALA A 101 5.54 -12.86 -3.71
CA ALA A 101 6.84 -13.39 -3.33
C ALA A 101 7.34 -14.40 -4.35
N ASN A 102 8.67 -14.49 -4.55
CA ASN A 102 9.25 -15.52 -5.40
C ASN A 102 9.28 -16.89 -4.67
N VAL A 103 9.76 -17.93 -5.36
CA VAL A 103 9.85 -19.30 -4.80
C VAL A 103 10.79 -19.44 -3.60
N MET A 104 11.68 -18.47 -3.40
CA MET A 104 12.57 -18.39 -2.23
C MET A 104 11.93 -17.63 -1.07
N GLY A 105 10.71 -17.12 -1.26
CA GLY A 105 10.00 -16.32 -0.27
C GLY A 105 10.31 -14.84 -0.29
N VAL A 106 11.16 -14.37 -1.20
CA VAL A 106 11.56 -12.96 -1.25
C VAL A 106 10.45 -12.13 -1.87
N ILE A 107 10.00 -11.07 -1.17
CA ILE A 107 8.97 -10.17 -1.69
C ILE A 107 9.49 -9.48 -2.96
N GLN A 108 8.73 -9.54 -4.05
CA GLN A 108 9.09 -8.96 -5.36
C GLN A 108 8.32 -7.67 -5.64
N ASN A 109 7.05 -7.63 -5.24
CA ASN A 109 6.20 -6.45 -5.37
C ASN A 109 4.99 -6.57 -4.43
N CYS A 110 4.34 -5.44 -4.23
CA CYS A 110 3.05 -5.36 -3.58
C CYS A 110 2.31 -4.14 -4.13
N ASP A 111 0.99 -4.21 -4.14
CA ASP A 111 0.14 -3.11 -4.58
C ASP A 111 -1.26 -3.22 -3.99
N VAL A 112 -1.96 -2.10 -3.98
CA VAL A 112 -3.37 -2.04 -3.61
C VAL A 112 -4.18 -1.61 -4.83
N VAL A 113 -5.26 -2.32 -5.11
CA VAL A 113 -6.15 -2.10 -6.24
C VAL A 113 -7.58 -1.99 -5.72
N PRO A 114 -8.37 -0.98 -6.11
CA PRO A 114 -9.79 -0.97 -5.79
C PRO A 114 -10.50 -2.08 -6.59
N SER A 115 -11.42 -2.82 -5.95
CA SER A 115 -12.23 -3.81 -6.64
C SER A 115 -13.14 -3.11 -7.66
N GLY A 116 -12.72 -3.16 -8.92
CA GLY A 116 -13.30 -2.47 -10.06
C GLY A 116 -12.57 -2.83 -11.35
N ASP A 117 -12.71 -2.02 -12.39
CA ASP A 117 -12.17 -2.16 -13.75
C ASP A 117 -10.62 -2.13 -13.85
N GLY A 118 -9.91 -2.16 -12.73
CA GLY A 118 -8.46 -2.43 -12.66
C GLY A 118 -7.57 -1.32 -13.23
N LEU A 119 -8.13 -0.16 -13.55
CA LEU A 119 -7.40 0.98 -14.11
C LEU A 119 -6.56 1.74 -13.06
N LEU A 120 -6.83 1.52 -11.77
CA LEU A 120 -6.11 2.15 -10.66
C LEU A 120 -5.33 1.08 -9.88
N SER A 121 -4.05 1.33 -9.66
CA SER A 121 -3.19 0.54 -8.77
C SER A 121 -2.24 1.48 -8.03
N TRP A 122 -2.06 1.23 -6.74
CA TRP A 122 -1.12 1.95 -5.89
C TRP A 122 0.04 1.01 -5.54
N PRO A 123 1.14 1.06 -6.33
CA PRO A 123 2.28 0.20 -6.09
C PRO A 123 3.00 0.59 -4.80
N GLY A 124 3.40 -0.42 -4.05
CA GLY A 124 4.32 -0.30 -2.92
C GLY A 124 5.78 -0.39 -3.38
N LYS A 125 6.67 -0.05 -2.46
CA LYS A 125 8.12 -0.20 -2.63
C LYS A 125 8.60 -1.36 -1.79
N VAL A 126 9.39 -2.25 -2.39
CA VAL A 126 10.10 -3.31 -1.69
C VAL A 126 11.38 -2.74 -1.08
N ASP A 127 11.63 -3.10 0.18
CA ASP A 127 12.90 -2.93 0.88
C ASP A 127 13.29 -4.27 1.51
N SER A 128 14.49 -4.74 1.20
CA SER A 128 14.97 -6.07 1.56
C SER A 128 16.33 -5.96 2.21
N SER A 129 16.48 -6.59 3.37
CA SER A 129 17.74 -6.64 4.12
C SER A 129 18.13 -8.07 4.40
N THR A 130 19.43 -8.36 4.32
CA THR A 130 19.99 -9.66 4.67
C THR A 130 21.19 -9.43 5.58
N GLU A 131 21.12 -10.01 6.78
CA GLU A 131 22.12 -9.83 7.82
C GLU A 131 22.73 -11.18 8.22
N PHE A 132 24.03 -11.17 8.47
CA PHE A 132 24.78 -12.31 8.99
C PHE A 132 25.23 -12.00 10.41
N VAL A 133 24.78 -12.79 11.38
CA VAL A 133 25.17 -12.67 12.79
C VAL A 133 25.81 -13.98 13.23
N GLY A 134 27.14 -14.05 13.12
CA GLY A 134 27.89 -15.27 13.41
C GLY A 134 27.51 -16.41 12.47
N ILE A 135 26.94 -17.49 13.02
CA ILE A 135 26.45 -18.66 12.27
C ILE A 135 24.97 -18.55 11.85
N ALA A 136 24.34 -17.39 12.07
CA ALA A 136 22.96 -17.14 11.71
C ALA A 136 22.88 -16.21 10.49
N ILE A 137 21.88 -16.47 9.64
CA ILE A 137 21.44 -15.57 8.58
C ILE A 137 20.00 -15.16 8.87
N SER A 138 19.70 -13.87 8.74
CA SER A 138 18.34 -13.34 8.78
C SER A 138 18.07 -12.55 7.50
N GLN A 139 16.91 -12.78 6.92
CA GLN A 139 16.39 -12.01 5.81
C GLN A 139 15.10 -11.34 6.26
N THR A 140 14.99 -10.04 6.03
CA THR A 140 13.76 -9.28 6.29
C THR A 140 13.39 -8.51 5.05
N ASP A 141 12.22 -8.80 4.52
CA ASP A 141 11.61 -8.10 3.40
C ASP A 141 10.38 -7.34 3.88
N VAL A 142 10.29 -6.09 3.47
CA VAL A 142 9.15 -5.22 3.68
C VAL A 142 8.68 -4.73 2.32
N CYS A 143 7.36 -4.70 2.11
CA CYS A 143 6.80 -4.02 0.95
C CYS A 143 5.63 -3.18 1.37
N GLY A 144 5.66 -1.89 1.06
CA GLY A 144 4.59 -0.99 1.48
C GLY A 144 4.49 0.28 0.67
N GLY A 145 3.35 0.94 0.81
CA GLY A 145 3.06 2.18 0.10
C GLY A 145 1.81 2.85 0.62
N GLY A 146 1.59 4.09 0.18
CA GLY A 146 0.39 4.85 0.50
C GLY A 146 -0.72 4.63 -0.54
N PHE A 147 -1.96 4.54 -0.07
CA PHE A 147 -3.17 4.46 -0.89
C PHE A 147 -4.27 5.37 -0.33
N PRO A 148 -5.18 5.88 -1.18
CA PRO A 148 -6.24 6.78 -0.77
C PRO A 148 -7.54 6.05 -0.44
N THR A 149 -8.27 6.54 0.57
CA THR A 149 -9.61 6.02 0.94
C THR A 149 -10.74 7.05 0.81
N GLY A 150 -10.43 8.29 0.44
CA GLY A 150 -11.44 9.34 0.21
C GLY A 150 -11.88 10.10 1.47
N GLY A 151 -11.31 9.83 2.65
CA GLY A 151 -11.57 10.55 3.90
C GLY A 151 -10.72 10.04 5.07
N GLU A 152 -10.68 10.75 6.20
CA GLU A 152 -9.90 10.34 7.38
C GLU A 152 -10.43 9.02 7.99
N CYS A 153 -9.50 8.11 8.31
CA CYS A 153 -9.79 6.84 8.96
C CYS A 153 -9.44 6.98 10.45
N GLY A 154 -10.46 6.92 11.31
CA GLY A 154 -10.32 7.18 12.74
C GLY A 154 -10.21 5.94 13.62
N ASP A 155 -10.04 6.19 14.93
CA ASP A 155 -10.01 5.16 15.96
C ASP A 155 -11.33 4.39 16.02
N GLY A 156 -11.26 3.06 15.84
CA GLY A 156 -12.43 2.19 15.75
C GLY A 156 -12.78 1.75 14.32
N ALA A 157 -11.90 2.01 13.35
CA ALA A 157 -11.97 1.41 12.03
C ALA A 157 -12.11 -0.12 12.11
N THR A 158 -13.03 -0.66 11.33
CA THR A 158 -13.20 -2.11 11.18
C THR A 158 -12.53 -2.57 9.89
N PHE A 159 -11.93 -3.76 9.91
CA PHE A 159 -11.30 -4.38 8.75
C PHE A 159 -11.82 -5.81 8.65
N ASN A 160 -12.47 -6.14 7.54
CA ASN A 160 -13.02 -7.47 7.30
C ASN A 160 -12.37 -8.06 6.06
N ILE A 161 -11.74 -9.22 6.24
CA ILE A 161 -11.11 -9.96 5.14
C ILE A 161 -12.17 -10.87 4.52
N ALA A 162 -12.57 -10.53 3.31
CA ALA A 162 -13.65 -11.21 2.59
C ALA A 162 -13.17 -12.53 1.98
N SER A 163 -11.91 -12.62 1.54
CA SER A 163 -11.28 -13.84 1.03
C SER A 163 -9.79 -13.65 0.75
N HIS A 164 -9.08 -14.77 0.60
CA HIS A 164 -7.74 -14.83 0.01
C HIS A 164 -7.75 -15.82 -1.16
N ASN A 165 -6.99 -15.53 -2.22
CA ASN A 165 -6.72 -16.52 -3.27
C ASN A 165 -5.31 -17.09 -3.05
N PRO A 166 -5.14 -18.42 -2.86
CA PRO A 166 -3.84 -19.06 -2.73
C PRO A 166 -3.07 -19.19 -4.05
#